data_AF-A0A6A0AVA2-F1
#
_entry.id   AF-A0A6A0AVA2-F1
#
_cell.length_a   1.000
_cell.length_b   1.000
_cell.length_c   1.000
_cell.angle_alpha   90.00
_cell.angle_beta   90.00
_cell.angle_gamma   90.00
#
_symmetry.space_group_name_H-M   'P 1'
#
loop_
_entity.id
_entity.type
_entity.pdbx_description
1 polymer ?
#
loop_
_entity_poly.entity_id
_entity_poly.type
_entity_poly.pdbx_seq_one_letter_code
_entity_poly.pdbx_strand_id
1 'polypeptide(L)'
;MGLEPAVKYPGSSVAGAWIDAALDIAASHLDPKAGRALNARLDHRNPLVFDTHELGRRPGALQRLSRSVPAPAAPAVLGVEGVIGVPGGAPVELELRLESVMEGVLVTGTAGAVAEGECVRCLEPVRQEVVADFQEMFSYPDADDRGRAKEPAPGDDAEDEDVIVLEDGMFDLEPVLRDAVVLALPMQPVCREDCAGLCSDCGADLNAEPDHHHDAVDIRWAALQGLADSLGTGEKDKKSGDAPRSARVDEKQEK
;
A
#
# COMPACT_ATOMS: atom_id res chain seq x y z
N MET A 1 3.54 20.92 28.46
CA MET A 1 4.20 19.85 29.23
C MET A 1 3.28 18.66 29.20
N GLY A 2 3.76 17.53 28.67
CA GLY A 2 2.99 16.30 28.52
C GLY A 2 3.07 15.76 27.09
N LEU A 3 4.27 15.42 26.62
CA LEU A 3 4.48 14.50 25.49
C LEU A 3 4.44 13.09 26.07
N GLU A 4 3.51 12.27 25.62
CA GLU A 4 3.54 10.82 25.86
C GLU A 4 4.62 10.18 24.96
N PRO A 5 5.39 9.20 25.45
CA PRO A 5 6.48 8.61 24.69
C PRO A 5 5.99 7.52 23.74
N ALA A 6 6.53 7.56 22.52
CA ALA A 6 6.42 6.52 21.52
C ALA A 6 6.86 5.16 22.07
N VAL A 7 6.02 4.15 21.86
CA VAL A 7 6.28 2.74 22.18
C VAL A 7 7.42 2.25 21.28
N LYS A 8 8.55 1.93 21.89
CA LYS A 8 9.74 1.38 21.25
C LYS A 8 9.56 -0.13 21.11
N TYR A 9 9.40 -0.65 19.89
CA TYR A 9 9.50 -2.08 19.63
C TYR A 9 10.98 -2.48 19.53
N PRO A 10 11.48 -3.44 20.35
CA PRO A 10 12.85 -3.93 20.26
C PRO A 10 12.92 -5.06 19.23
N GLY A 11 13.53 -4.80 18.07
CA GLY A 11 13.78 -5.84 17.06
C GLY A 11 14.49 -5.41 15.77
N SER A 12 14.55 -4.11 15.45
CA SER A 12 15.16 -3.61 14.21
C SER A 12 16.67 -3.35 14.36
N SER A 13 17.49 -4.36 14.08
CA SER A 13 18.95 -4.15 13.95
C SER A 13 19.51 -4.56 12.57
N VAL A 14 18.67 -5.00 11.63
CA VAL A 14 19.10 -5.42 10.28
C VAL A 14 18.63 -4.48 9.16
N ALA A 15 17.80 -3.47 9.45
CA ALA A 15 17.30 -2.50 8.47
C ALA A 15 18.35 -1.50 7.94
N GLY A 16 19.54 -1.43 8.55
CA GLY A 16 20.51 -0.35 8.30
C GLY A 16 21.71 -0.67 7.40
N ALA A 17 21.79 -1.85 6.77
CA ALA A 17 23.03 -2.31 6.11
C ALA A 17 22.93 -2.56 4.58
N TRP A 18 21.79 -2.26 3.94
CA TRP A 18 21.54 -2.59 2.52
C TRP A 18 21.69 -1.39 1.56
N ILE A 19 22.04 -0.20 2.08
CA ILE A 19 21.92 1.09 1.37
C ILE A 19 22.96 1.33 0.26
N ASP A 20 24.02 0.52 0.11
CA ASP A 20 25.16 0.88 -0.78
C ASP A 20 25.32 0.05 -2.07
N ALA A 21 24.31 -0.68 -2.57
CA ALA A 21 24.50 -1.58 -3.73
C ALA A 21 23.45 -1.51 -4.85
N ALA A 22 22.75 -0.39 -5.03
CA ALA A 22 21.79 -0.22 -6.13
C ALA A 22 22.26 0.81 -7.16
N LEU A 23 23.29 0.48 -7.94
CA LEU A 23 23.55 1.10 -9.25
C LEU A 23 24.28 0.12 -10.17
N ASP A 24 23.76 0.05 -11.39
CA ASP A 24 24.13 -0.79 -12.53
C ASP A 24 23.73 -2.27 -12.49
N ILE A 25 22.63 -2.59 -13.21
CA ILE A 25 22.67 -3.46 -14.40
C ILE A 25 21.34 -3.33 -15.15
N ALA A 26 21.44 -2.91 -16.41
CA ALA A 26 20.36 -2.87 -17.37
C ALA A 26 20.28 -4.18 -18.18
N ALA A 27 19.04 -4.51 -18.52
CA ALA A 27 18.59 -5.21 -19.73
C ALA A 27 18.96 -6.68 -19.95
N SER A 28 17.99 -7.55 -19.67
CA SER A 28 17.71 -8.71 -20.53
C SER A 28 16.21 -8.94 -20.64
N HIS A 29 15.74 -9.08 -21.88
CA HIS A 29 14.33 -9.21 -22.28
C HIS A 29 13.56 -10.29 -21.50
N LEU A 30 12.37 -9.93 -20.99
CA LEU A 30 11.31 -10.88 -20.65
C LEU A 30 10.08 -10.65 -21.55
N ASP A 31 9.49 -11.76 -21.99
CA ASP A 31 8.42 -11.88 -22.98
C ASP A 31 7.03 -11.57 -22.35
N PRO A 32 6.23 -10.62 -22.87
CA PRO A 32 5.04 -10.08 -22.21
C PRO A 32 3.73 -10.87 -22.42
N LYS A 33 3.76 -12.20 -22.55
CA LYS A 33 2.53 -13.01 -22.71
C LYS A 33 2.48 -14.24 -21.82
N ALA A 34 2.02 -14.07 -20.58
CA ALA A 34 1.53 -15.17 -19.76
C ALA A 34 0.17 -14.80 -19.14
N GLY A 35 -0.91 -15.07 -19.88
CA GLY A 35 -2.23 -15.20 -19.29
C GLY A 35 -2.28 -16.48 -18.47
N ARG A 36 -2.61 -16.35 -17.19
CA ARG A 36 -2.61 -17.41 -16.18
C ARG A 36 -3.69 -18.45 -16.48
N ALA A 37 -3.27 -19.68 -16.80
CA ALA A 37 -4.12 -20.86 -16.76
C ALA A 37 -4.08 -21.45 -15.34
N LEU A 38 -5.24 -21.78 -14.78
CA LEU A 38 -5.44 -22.31 -13.41
C LEU A 38 -4.81 -23.70 -13.13
N ASN A 39 -3.92 -24.19 -13.99
CA ASN A 39 -3.22 -25.48 -13.87
C ASN A 39 -1.75 -25.41 -14.35
N ALA A 40 -1.14 -24.23 -14.39
CA ALA A 40 0.26 -24.10 -14.77
C ALA A 40 1.15 -24.41 -13.56
N ARG A 41 1.81 -25.57 -13.57
CA ARG A 41 2.87 -25.90 -12.60
C ARG A 41 3.82 -24.72 -12.43
N LEU A 42 4.24 -24.44 -11.21
CA LEU A 42 5.25 -23.42 -10.94
C LEU A 42 6.50 -23.62 -11.82
N ASP A 43 6.93 -22.54 -12.47
CA ASP A 43 8.15 -22.53 -13.28
C ASP A 43 9.34 -22.14 -12.42
N HIS A 44 10.25 -23.09 -12.16
CA HIS A 44 11.54 -22.88 -11.48
C HIS A 44 12.43 -21.77 -12.07
N ARG A 45 12.16 -21.29 -13.29
CA ARG A 45 12.87 -20.17 -13.90
C ARG A 45 12.35 -18.81 -13.46
N ASN A 46 11.15 -18.75 -12.89
CA ASN A 46 10.62 -17.53 -12.32
C ASN A 46 11.44 -17.19 -11.06
N PRO A 47 12.08 -16.00 -11.00
CA PRO A 47 12.93 -15.63 -9.87
C PRO A 47 12.14 -15.49 -8.54
N LEU A 48 10.81 -15.38 -8.58
CA LEU A 48 9.93 -15.35 -7.41
C LEU A 48 9.46 -16.73 -6.96
N VAL A 49 9.85 -17.79 -7.67
CA VAL A 49 9.57 -19.18 -7.26
C VAL A 49 10.76 -19.74 -6.49
N PHE A 50 10.48 -20.26 -5.30
CA PHE A 50 11.50 -20.78 -4.37
C PHE A 50 11.31 -22.26 -4.11
N ASP A 51 12.41 -23.00 -4.07
CA ASP A 51 12.45 -24.44 -3.80
C ASP A 51 12.71 -24.70 -2.31
N THR A 52 11.95 -25.63 -1.71
CA THR A 52 12.04 -26.03 -0.30
C THR A 52 12.68 -27.41 -0.08
N HIS A 53 13.19 -28.07 -1.12
CA HIS A 53 13.82 -29.39 -1.00
C HIS A 53 15.04 -29.39 -0.07
N GLU A 54 15.83 -28.30 -0.07
CA GLU A 54 16.99 -28.15 0.82
C GLU A 54 16.60 -27.97 2.29
N LEU A 55 15.44 -27.37 2.56
CA LEU A 55 14.89 -27.19 3.90
C LEU A 55 14.46 -28.55 4.50
N GLY A 56 13.87 -29.42 3.68
CA GLY A 56 13.27 -30.68 4.11
C GLY A 56 11.90 -30.50 4.78
N ARG A 57 11.33 -31.60 5.30
CA ARG A 57 9.98 -31.62 5.94
C ARG A 57 10.00 -31.92 7.45
N ARG A 58 11.16 -31.87 8.09
CA ARG A 58 11.25 -32.12 9.53
C ARG A 58 10.79 -30.86 10.27
N PRO A 59 9.75 -30.92 11.12
CA PRO A 59 9.31 -29.75 11.87
C PRO A 59 10.47 -29.10 12.64
N GLY A 60 10.58 -27.78 12.54
CA GLY A 60 11.67 -26.99 13.11
C GLY A 60 12.96 -26.95 12.26
N ALA A 61 12.98 -27.58 11.08
CA ALA A 61 14.01 -27.28 10.08
C ALA A 61 13.87 -25.81 9.64
N LEU A 62 15.01 -25.15 9.47
CA LEU A 62 15.07 -23.71 9.17
C LEU A 62 16.10 -23.44 8.10
N GLN A 63 15.73 -22.61 7.13
CA GLN A 63 16.62 -22.10 6.08
C GLN A 63 16.48 -20.58 5.98
N ARG A 64 17.61 -19.88 5.80
CA ARG A 64 17.61 -18.44 5.50
C ARG A 64 18.10 -18.23 4.09
N LEU A 65 17.44 -17.33 3.36
CA LEU A 65 17.76 -16.98 1.99
C LEU A 65 17.81 -15.48 1.86
N SER A 66 18.82 -15.00 1.14
CA SER A 66 19.00 -13.59 0.80
C SER A 66 19.25 -13.50 -0.69
N ARG A 67 18.39 -12.78 -1.43
CA ARG A 67 18.48 -12.67 -2.90
C ARG A 67 17.91 -11.35 -3.42
N SER A 68 18.54 -10.82 -4.46
CA SER A 68 18.00 -9.75 -5.30
C SER A 68 17.27 -10.37 -6.49
N VAL A 69 16.01 -9.99 -6.70
CA VAL A 69 15.16 -10.49 -7.80
C VAL A 69 14.56 -9.34 -8.58
N PRO A 70 14.34 -9.46 -9.90
CA PRO A 70 13.67 -8.43 -10.67
C PRO A 70 12.19 -8.35 -10.27
N ALA A 71 11.69 -7.13 -10.09
CA ALA A 71 10.28 -6.88 -9.84
C ALA A 71 9.43 -7.40 -11.01
N PRO A 72 8.28 -8.04 -10.74
CA PRO A 72 7.38 -8.52 -11.76
C PRO A 72 6.85 -7.36 -12.61
N ALA A 73 6.79 -7.56 -13.92
CA ALA A 73 6.19 -6.61 -14.86
C ALA A 73 4.67 -6.86 -15.00
N ALA A 74 3.98 -5.95 -15.70
CA ALA A 74 2.54 -6.08 -15.95
C ALA A 74 2.15 -7.49 -16.45
N PRO A 75 1.07 -8.10 -15.91
CA PRO A 75 0.05 -7.50 -15.03
C PRO A 75 0.36 -7.56 -13.53
N ALA A 76 1.48 -8.17 -13.14
CA ALA A 76 1.79 -8.53 -11.75
C ALA A 76 2.51 -7.42 -10.96
N VAL A 77 2.28 -6.15 -11.29
CA VAL A 77 3.04 -5.00 -10.75
C VAL A 77 2.97 -4.95 -9.22
N LEU A 78 4.10 -4.63 -8.57
CA LEU A 78 4.16 -4.37 -7.13
C LEU A 78 3.82 -2.90 -6.86
N GLY A 79 2.53 -2.61 -6.64
CA GLY A 79 2.09 -1.29 -6.23
C GLY A 79 0.64 -0.96 -6.60
N VAL A 80 0.29 0.32 -6.46
CA VAL A 80 -1.02 0.83 -6.82
C VAL A 80 -0.95 1.38 -8.24
N GLU A 81 -1.67 0.73 -9.15
CA GLU A 81 -1.68 1.07 -10.58
C GLU A 81 -2.03 2.56 -10.78
N GLY A 82 -1.17 3.27 -11.52
CA GLY A 82 -1.35 4.69 -11.83
C GLY A 82 -1.04 5.67 -10.70
N VAL A 83 -0.58 5.21 -9.53
CA VAL A 83 -0.24 6.10 -8.40
C VAL A 83 1.23 5.98 -8.01
N ILE A 84 1.64 4.81 -7.53
CA ILE A 84 3.02 4.53 -7.11
C ILE A 84 3.25 3.02 -7.08
N GLY A 85 4.42 2.58 -7.56
CA GLY A 85 4.79 1.17 -7.54
C GLY A 85 6.25 0.94 -7.89
N VAL A 86 6.72 -0.28 -7.67
CA VAL A 86 8.07 -0.69 -8.07
C VAL A 86 8.10 -0.91 -9.58
N PRO A 87 9.00 -0.24 -10.34
CA PRO A 87 9.10 -0.44 -11.78
C PRO A 87 9.43 -1.89 -12.13
N GLY A 88 8.78 -2.43 -13.17
CA GLY A 88 9.06 -3.80 -13.63
C GLY A 88 10.53 -3.98 -14.00
N GLY A 89 11.15 -5.05 -13.49
CA GLY A 89 12.57 -5.34 -13.67
C GLY A 89 13.52 -4.61 -12.70
N ALA A 90 13.03 -3.66 -11.88
CA ALA A 90 13.83 -3.05 -10.83
C ALA A 90 14.19 -4.10 -9.76
N PRO A 91 15.36 -3.99 -9.09
CA PRO A 91 15.75 -4.94 -8.07
C PRO A 91 14.83 -4.86 -6.84
N VAL A 92 14.42 -6.03 -6.36
CA VAL A 92 13.77 -6.23 -5.07
C VAL A 92 14.68 -7.09 -4.22
N GLU A 93 15.15 -6.54 -3.11
CA GLU A 93 15.98 -7.24 -2.15
C GLU A 93 15.10 -8.04 -1.19
N LEU A 94 15.30 -9.34 -1.10
CA LEU A 94 14.53 -10.25 -0.27
C LEU A 94 15.39 -10.89 0.80
N GLU A 95 14.94 -10.79 2.05
CA GLU A 95 15.46 -11.51 3.21
C GLU A 95 14.40 -12.46 3.73
N LEU A 96 14.62 -13.77 3.61
CA LEU A 96 13.63 -14.80 3.90
C LEU A 96 14.12 -15.76 4.98
N ARG A 97 13.21 -16.16 5.86
CA ARG A 97 13.33 -17.24 6.83
C ARG A 97 12.23 -18.25 6.57
N LEU A 98 12.61 -19.44 6.14
CA LEU A 98 11.73 -20.55 5.85
C LEU A 98 11.81 -21.54 7.02
N GLU A 99 10.67 -21.93 7.57
CA GLU A 99 10.57 -22.87 8.68
C GLU A 99 9.59 -24.00 8.33
N SER A 100 10.04 -25.25 8.36
CA SER A 100 9.15 -26.39 8.22
C SER A 100 8.30 -26.53 9.47
N VAL A 101 6.99 -26.58 9.29
CA VAL A 101 6.01 -26.89 10.35
C VAL A 101 5.22 -28.13 9.96
N MET A 102 4.28 -28.55 10.81
CA MET A 102 3.49 -29.78 10.56
C MET A 102 2.65 -29.68 9.29
N GLU A 103 2.06 -28.51 9.04
CA GLU A 103 1.08 -28.28 7.98
C GLU A 103 1.71 -27.75 6.70
N GLY A 104 3.00 -27.34 6.71
CA GLY A 104 3.62 -26.66 5.59
C GLY A 104 4.98 -26.02 5.89
N VAL A 105 5.26 -24.93 5.19
CA VAL A 105 6.44 -24.09 5.36
C VAL A 105 5.99 -22.67 5.70
N LEU A 106 6.36 -22.18 6.88
CA LEU A 106 6.18 -20.79 7.27
C LEU A 106 7.30 -19.95 6.65
N VAL A 107 6.93 -19.00 5.80
CA VAL A 107 7.87 -18.06 5.16
C VAL A 107 7.69 -16.70 5.83
N THR A 108 8.70 -16.28 6.57
CA THR A 108 8.78 -14.92 7.13
C THR A 108 9.81 -14.15 6.32
N GLY A 109 9.51 -12.93 5.89
CA GLY A 109 10.49 -12.15 5.16
C GLY A 109 10.29 -10.65 5.18
N THR A 110 11.31 -9.97 4.69
CA THR A 110 11.31 -8.53 4.44
C THR A 110 11.71 -8.31 2.99
N ALA A 111 10.98 -7.46 2.29
CA ALA A 111 11.27 -7.02 0.94
C ALA A 111 11.61 -5.53 0.91
N GLY A 112 12.71 -5.17 0.25
CA GLY A 112 13.13 -3.79 0.03
C GLY A 112 13.18 -3.45 -1.46
N ALA A 113 12.60 -2.32 -1.86
CA ALA A 113 12.64 -1.83 -3.23
C ALA A 113 12.54 -0.31 -3.31
N VAL A 114 12.79 0.26 -4.50
CA VAL A 114 12.52 1.67 -4.81
C VAL A 114 11.23 1.76 -5.62
N ALA A 115 10.23 2.44 -5.07
CA ALA A 115 8.99 2.73 -5.74
C ALA A 115 9.06 4.08 -6.47
N GLU A 116 8.47 4.12 -7.67
CA GLU A 116 8.32 5.33 -8.48
C GLU A 116 6.83 5.64 -8.69
N GLY A 117 6.49 6.92 -8.73
CA GLY A 117 5.11 7.37 -8.90
C GLY A 117 5.03 8.86 -9.16
N GLU A 118 3.85 9.43 -8.99
CA GLU A 118 3.59 10.86 -9.14
C GLU A 118 3.05 11.46 -7.85
N CYS A 119 3.46 12.70 -7.57
CA CYS A 119 2.97 13.44 -6.42
C CYS A 119 1.49 13.74 -6.58
N VAL A 120 0.67 13.35 -5.60
CA VAL A 120 -0.79 13.59 -5.65
C VAL A 120 -1.17 15.07 -5.60
N ARG A 121 -0.21 15.97 -5.27
CA ARG A 121 -0.45 17.41 -5.15
C ARG A 121 0.01 18.20 -6.37
N CYS A 122 1.18 17.87 -6.94
CA CYS A 122 1.79 18.64 -8.02
C CYS A 122 2.08 17.83 -9.30
N LEU A 123 1.84 16.51 -9.29
CA LEU A 123 2.16 15.58 -10.39
C LEU A 123 3.66 15.49 -10.72
N GLU A 124 4.55 16.06 -9.91
CA GLU A 124 6.00 15.82 -10.06
C GLU A 124 6.34 14.36 -9.76
N PRO A 125 7.35 13.78 -10.44
CA PRO A 125 7.81 12.42 -10.16
C PRO A 125 8.27 12.27 -8.71
N VAL A 126 7.91 11.13 -8.12
CA VAL A 126 8.26 10.75 -6.75
C VAL A 126 9.06 9.45 -6.79
N ARG A 127 10.14 9.40 -5.99
CA ARG A 127 10.91 8.18 -5.73
C ARG A 127 11.01 7.97 -4.24
N GLN A 128 10.61 6.80 -3.76
CA GLN A 128 10.63 6.48 -2.34
C GLN A 128 11.09 5.04 -2.12
N GLU A 129 11.82 4.82 -1.03
CA GLU A 129 12.15 3.47 -0.56
C GLU A 129 10.90 2.85 0.08
N VAL A 130 10.60 1.62 -0.30
CA VAL A 130 9.56 0.81 0.32
C VAL A 130 10.19 -0.42 0.96
N VAL A 131 9.85 -0.65 2.23
CA VAL A 131 10.21 -1.84 2.98
C VAL A 131 8.91 -2.48 3.44
N ALA A 132 8.68 -3.72 3.01
CA ALA A 132 7.49 -4.49 3.33
C ALA A 132 7.88 -5.75 4.10
N ASP A 133 7.32 -5.92 5.29
CA ASP A 133 7.43 -7.15 6.06
C ASP A 133 6.22 -8.05 5.73
N PHE A 134 6.47 -9.35 5.65
CA PHE A 134 5.41 -10.32 5.40
C PHE A 134 5.68 -11.64 6.13
N GLN A 135 4.60 -12.38 6.34
CA GLN A 135 4.66 -13.71 6.91
C GLN A 135 3.50 -14.53 6.33
N GLU A 136 3.81 -15.61 5.63
CA GLU A 136 2.82 -16.44 4.96
C GLU A 136 3.07 -17.93 5.21
N MET A 137 2.01 -18.72 5.30
CA MET A 137 2.07 -20.17 5.41
C MET A 137 1.80 -20.81 4.05
N PHE A 138 2.76 -21.59 3.55
CA PHE A 138 2.56 -22.41 2.37
C PHE A 138 2.31 -23.85 2.79
N SER A 139 1.11 -24.36 2.56
CA SER A 139 0.66 -25.66 3.07
C SER A 139 1.18 -26.81 2.21
N TYR A 140 1.50 -27.96 2.83
CA TYR A 140 1.76 -29.17 2.06
C TYR A 140 0.47 -29.65 1.39
N PRO A 141 0.54 -30.21 0.17
CA PRO A 141 -0.65 -30.75 -0.47
C PRO A 141 -1.21 -31.92 0.35
N ASP A 142 -2.53 -31.95 0.49
CA ASP A 142 -3.25 -33.08 1.09
C ASP A 142 -2.83 -34.38 0.42
N ALA A 143 -2.56 -35.42 1.22
CA ALA A 143 -2.28 -36.75 0.72
C ALA A 143 -3.49 -37.67 0.97
N ASP A 144 -3.88 -38.45 -0.04
CA ASP A 144 -4.84 -39.53 0.11
C ASP A 144 -4.30 -40.63 1.05
N ASP A 145 -5.14 -41.58 1.47
CA ASP A 145 -4.76 -42.73 2.32
C ASP A 145 -3.61 -43.58 1.73
N ARG A 146 -3.22 -43.34 0.47
CA ARG A 146 -2.15 -44.02 -0.26
C ARG A 146 -0.92 -43.12 -0.46
N GLY A 147 -0.88 -41.94 0.19
CA GLY A 147 0.24 -41.01 0.16
C GLY A 147 0.38 -40.22 -1.15
N ARG A 148 -0.64 -40.19 -2.01
CA ARG A 148 -0.63 -39.40 -3.25
C ARG A 148 -1.31 -38.07 -3.01
N ALA A 149 -0.82 -37.01 -3.65
CA ALA A 149 -1.50 -35.72 -3.63
C ALA A 149 -2.99 -35.90 -4.03
N LYS A 150 -3.89 -35.50 -3.14
CA LYS A 150 -5.34 -35.55 -3.36
C LYS A 150 -5.68 -34.45 -4.36
N GLU A 151 -6.25 -34.81 -5.51
CA GLU A 151 -6.80 -33.80 -6.40
C GLU A 151 -8.04 -33.18 -5.76
N PRO A 152 -8.23 -31.85 -5.85
CA PRO A 152 -9.40 -31.19 -5.28
C PRO A 152 -10.66 -31.79 -5.89
N ALA A 153 -11.58 -32.24 -5.04
CA ALA A 153 -12.87 -32.76 -5.49
C ALA A 153 -13.72 -31.57 -5.98
N PRO A 154 -14.45 -31.70 -7.10
CA PRO A 154 -15.35 -30.64 -7.56
C PRO A 154 -16.48 -30.45 -6.54
N GLY A 155 -16.49 -29.31 -5.84
CA GLY A 155 -17.52 -28.95 -4.84
C GLY A 155 -17.03 -28.63 -3.42
N ASP A 156 -15.72 -28.64 -3.15
CA ASP A 156 -15.10 -28.23 -1.86
C ASP A 156 -14.75 -26.72 -1.83
N ASP A 157 -15.22 -25.98 -2.84
CA ASP A 157 -14.71 -24.68 -3.30
C ASP A 157 -14.95 -23.49 -2.35
N ALA A 158 -15.55 -23.69 -1.17
CA ALA A 158 -16.09 -22.60 -0.35
C ALA A 158 -15.42 -22.40 1.02
N GLU A 159 -14.55 -23.31 1.48
CA GLU A 159 -13.91 -23.20 2.80
C GLU A 159 -12.38 -22.96 2.75
N ASP A 160 -11.74 -23.11 1.58
CA ASP A 160 -10.26 -23.09 1.43
C ASP A 160 -9.71 -22.03 0.45
N GLU A 161 -10.44 -20.92 0.19
CA GLU A 161 -9.98 -19.88 -0.77
C GLU A 161 -8.67 -19.16 -0.34
N ASP A 162 -8.32 -19.24 0.95
CA ASP A 162 -7.16 -18.54 1.53
C ASP A 162 -5.91 -19.43 1.69
N VAL A 163 -5.96 -20.72 1.31
CA VAL A 163 -4.83 -21.64 1.50
C VAL A 163 -3.90 -21.62 0.29
N ILE A 164 -2.66 -21.16 0.48
CA ILE A 164 -1.61 -21.24 -0.54
C ILE A 164 -0.87 -22.57 -0.40
N VAL A 165 -0.89 -23.40 -1.44
CA VAL A 165 -0.33 -24.76 -1.41
C VAL A 165 1.05 -24.80 -2.07
N LEU A 166 1.98 -25.58 -1.51
CA LEU A 166 3.26 -25.94 -2.12
C LEU A 166 3.04 -26.86 -3.32
N GLU A 167 3.55 -26.46 -4.49
CA GLU A 167 3.54 -27.27 -5.70
C GLU A 167 4.90 -27.90 -5.94
N ASP A 168 4.99 -29.23 -5.92
CA ASP A 168 6.24 -29.97 -6.15
C ASP A 168 7.41 -29.50 -5.24
N GLY A 169 7.10 -29.06 -4.01
CA GLY A 169 8.10 -28.54 -3.07
C GLY A 169 8.55 -27.10 -3.37
N MET A 170 7.86 -26.40 -4.25
CA MET A 170 8.09 -25.00 -4.58
C MET A 170 6.93 -24.12 -4.12
N PHE A 171 7.19 -22.84 -3.91
CA PHE A 171 6.18 -21.81 -3.68
C PHE A 171 6.42 -20.57 -4.52
N ASP A 172 5.36 -19.89 -4.92
CA ASP A 172 5.40 -18.61 -5.62
C ASP A 172 5.23 -17.47 -4.60
N LEU A 173 6.24 -16.61 -4.50
CA LEU A 173 6.26 -15.47 -3.60
C LEU A 173 5.56 -14.24 -4.19
N GLU A 174 5.29 -14.21 -5.50
CA GLU A 174 4.73 -13.03 -6.18
C GLU A 174 3.44 -12.49 -5.53
N PRO A 175 2.43 -13.33 -5.19
CA PRO A 175 1.19 -12.83 -4.61
C PRO A 175 1.42 -12.20 -3.22
N VAL A 176 2.17 -12.89 -2.37
CA VAL A 176 2.51 -12.44 -1.01
C VAL A 176 3.28 -11.11 -1.05
N LEU A 177 4.24 -11.03 -1.97
CA LEU A 177 5.06 -9.83 -2.16
C LEU A 177 4.22 -8.65 -2.65
N ARG A 178 3.29 -8.89 -3.60
CA ARG A 178 2.37 -7.86 -4.09
C ARG A 178 1.54 -7.29 -2.95
N ASP A 179 0.91 -8.15 -2.16
CA ASP A 179 0.02 -7.73 -1.09
C ASP A 179 0.78 -6.95 -0.01
N ALA A 180 1.97 -7.45 0.38
CA ALA A 180 2.82 -6.77 1.35
C ALA A 180 3.30 -5.40 0.86
N VAL A 181 3.76 -5.29 -0.39
CA VAL A 181 4.25 -4.03 -0.95
C VAL A 181 3.12 -3.02 -1.11
N VAL A 182 1.95 -3.43 -1.61
CA VAL A 182 0.79 -2.54 -1.76
C VAL A 182 0.38 -1.94 -0.41
N LEU A 183 0.44 -2.72 0.67
CA LEU A 183 0.11 -2.26 2.02
C LEU A 183 1.19 -1.36 2.65
N ALA A 184 2.45 -1.50 2.22
CA ALA A 184 3.57 -0.69 2.71
C ALA A 184 3.67 0.67 1.99
N LEU A 185 3.11 0.81 0.79
CA LEU A 185 3.17 2.04 0.01
C LEU A 185 2.29 3.17 0.61
N PRO A 186 2.72 4.44 0.49
CA PRO A 186 1.90 5.56 0.92
C PRO A 186 0.65 5.70 0.05
N MET A 187 -0.52 5.85 0.67
CA MET A 187 -1.77 6.13 -0.06
C MET A 187 -1.75 7.47 -0.82
N GLN A 188 -0.92 8.41 -0.38
CA GLN A 188 -0.79 9.76 -0.95
C GLN A 188 0.69 10.11 -1.10
N PRO A 189 1.38 9.62 -2.14
CA PRO A 189 2.77 9.98 -2.39
C PRO A 189 2.90 11.48 -2.63
N VAL A 190 3.86 12.11 -1.95
CA VAL A 190 4.21 13.53 -2.12
C VAL A 190 5.70 13.65 -2.46
N CYS A 191 6.05 14.64 -3.29
CA CYS A 191 7.45 14.90 -3.66
C CYS A 191 8.27 15.54 -2.54
N ARG A 192 7.60 16.17 -1.56
CA ARG A 192 8.15 16.74 -0.32
C ARG A 192 7.03 16.97 0.69
N GLU A 193 7.37 17.04 1.98
CA GLU A 193 6.40 17.17 3.08
C GLU A 193 5.51 18.42 2.97
N ASP A 194 6.06 19.52 2.46
CA ASP A 194 5.42 20.84 2.37
C ASP A 194 4.97 21.21 0.95
N CYS A 195 4.89 20.24 0.02
CA CYS A 195 4.55 20.48 -1.39
C CYS A 195 3.23 21.25 -1.52
N ALA A 196 3.21 22.52 -1.93
CA ALA A 196 1.99 23.32 -2.00
C ALA A 196 0.94 22.75 -2.97
N GLY A 197 1.38 22.14 -4.07
CA GLY A 197 0.54 21.51 -5.07
C GLY A 197 0.20 22.43 -6.23
N LEU A 198 -0.76 22.02 -7.06
CA LEU A 198 -1.29 22.86 -8.14
C LEU A 198 -2.47 23.71 -7.67
N CYS A 199 -2.62 24.88 -8.27
CA CYS A 199 -3.82 25.69 -8.15
C CYS A 199 -5.04 24.91 -8.69
N SER A 200 -6.10 24.81 -7.90
CA SER A 200 -7.35 24.13 -8.30
C SER A 200 -8.09 24.79 -9.45
N ASP A 201 -7.83 26.08 -9.70
CA ASP A 201 -8.53 26.86 -10.73
C ASP A 201 -7.83 26.86 -12.08
N CYS A 202 -6.50 26.96 -12.10
CA CYS A 202 -5.73 27.10 -13.34
C CYS A 202 -4.59 26.08 -13.54
N GLY A 203 -4.25 25.30 -12.51
CA GLY A 203 -3.15 24.33 -12.57
C GLY A 203 -1.74 24.92 -12.41
N ALA A 204 -1.60 26.20 -12.05
CA ALA A 204 -0.29 26.80 -11.74
C ALA A 204 0.38 26.10 -10.56
N ASP A 205 1.70 25.91 -10.62
CA ASP A 205 2.46 25.29 -9.53
C ASP A 205 2.66 26.28 -8.38
N LEU A 206 1.95 26.06 -7.28
CA LEU A 206 2.01 26.90 -6.09
C LEU A 206 3.35 26.78 -5.36
N ASN A 207 4.15 25.77 -5.70
CA ASN A 207 5.51 25.67 -5.18
C ASN A 207 6.47 26.67 -5.83
N ALA A 208 6.26 26.94 -7.12
CA ALA A 208 7.02 27.94 -7.85
C ALA A 208 6.47 29.36 -7.60
N GLU A 209 5.15 29.48 -7.45
CA GLU A 209 4.45 30.76 -7.24
C GLU A 209 3.54 30.71 -6.00
N PRO A 210 4.09 30.84 -4.77
CA PRO A 210 3.31 30.68 -3.53
C PRO A 210 2.21 31.73 -3.32
N ASP A 211 2.37 32.93 -3.88
CA ASP A 211 1.40 34.02 -3.78
C ASP A 211 0.28 33.93 -4.84
N HIS A 212 0.28 32.89 -5.68
CA HIS A 212 -0.71 32.70 -6.74
C HIS A 212 -2.09 32.40 -6.15
N HIS A 213 -3.09 33.22 -6.50
CA HIS A 213 -4.48 33.06 -6.06
C HIS A 213 -5.45 33.57 -7.12
N HIS A 214 -6.67 33.03 -7.09
CA HIS A 214 -7.79 33.49 -7.90
C HIS A 214 -8.94 33.93 -7.00
N ASP A 215 -9.33 35.20 -7.11
CA ASP A 215 -10.56 35.70 -6.52
C ASP A 215 -11.74 35.38 -7.45
N ALA A 216 -12.15 34.11 -7.49
CA ALA A 216 -13.30 33.67 -8.27
C ALA A 216 -14.58 33.75 -7.41
N VAL A 217 -15.44 34.71 -7.70
CA VAL A 217 -16.79 34.73 -7.13
C VAL A 217 -17.70 33.84 -7.97
N ASP A 218 -18.27 32.80 -7.34
CA ASP A 218 -19.23 31.89 -7.96
C ASP A 218 -20.38 32.69 -8.61
N ILE A 219 -20.70 32.36 -9.86
CA ILE A 219 -21.71 33.05 -10.68
C ILE A 219 -23.07 33.14 -9.98
N ARG A 220 -23.46 32.12 -9.21
CA ARG A 220 -24.72 32.11 -8.44
C ARG A 220 -24.73 33.17 -7.35
N TRP A 221 -23.56 33.56 -6.86
CA TRP A 221 -23.35 34.53 -5.79
C TRP A 221 -22.93 35.90 -6.32
N ALA A 222 -22.76 36.07 -7.64
CA ALA A 222 -22.38 37.35 -8.24
C ALA A 222 -23.33 38.49 -7.87
N ALA A 223 -24.64 38.21 -7.78
CA ALA A 223 -25.64 39.20 -7.37
C ALA A 223 -25.52 39.65 -5.90
N LEU A 224 -24.78 38.90 -5.07
CA LEU A 224 -24.56 39.19 -3.66
C LEU A 224 -23.27 39.97 -3.40
N GLN A 225 -22.44 40.25 -4.41
CA GLN A 225 -21.24 41.08 -4.24
C GLN A 225 -21.57 42.46 -3.67
N GLY A 226 -22.67 43.07 -4.12
CA GLY A 226 -23.12 44.37 -3.59
C GLY A 226 -23.57 44.34 -2.13
N LEU A 227 -23.84 43.16 -1.55
CA LEU A 227 -24.19 43.02 -0.13
C LEU A 227 -22.94 43.09 0.76
N ALA A 228 -21.80 42.55 0.31
CA ALA A 228 -20.55 42.61 1.06
C ALA A 228 -20.09 44.05 1.29
N ASP A 229 -20.25 44.91 0.28
CA ASP A 229 -19.94 46.35 0.37
C ASP A 229 -20.83 47.07 1.40
N SER A 230 -22.09 46.65 1.53
CA SER A 230 -23.03 47.23 2.50
C SER A 230 -22.79 46.78 3.95
N LEU A 231 -22.12 45.66 4.17
CA LEU A 231 -21.78 45.15 5.51
C LEU A 231 -20.48 45.73 6.06
N GLY A 232 -19.58 46.21 5.20
CA GLY A 232 -18.33 46.87 5.61
C GLY A 232 -18.49 48.29 6.15
N THR A 233 -19.70 48.85 6.10
CA THR A 233 -20.00 50.25 6.47
C THR A 233 -21.19 50.35 7.42
N GLY A 234 -21.10 49.79 8.63
CA GLY A 234 -22.20 49.92 9.60
C GLY A 234 -21.86 49.51 11.02
N GLU A 235 -21.46 50.50 11.82
CA GLU A 235 -21.85 50.74 13.21
C GLU A 235 -21.76 49.59 14.23
N LYS A 236 -20.95 49.80 15.28
CA LYS A 236 -20.96 49.00 16.51
C LYS A 236 -22.36 48.99 17.13
N ASP A 237 -23.08 47.88 17.00
CA ASP A 237 -24.35 47.65 17.69
C ASP A 237 -24.15 47.67 19.22
N LYS A 238 -24.37 48.84 19.83
CA LYS A 238 -24.57 48.98 21.27
C LYS A 238 -25.97 48.46 21.62
N LYS A 239 -26.10 47.17 21.91
CA LYS A 239 -27.29 46.66 22.63
C LYS A 239 -27.23 47.12 24.09
N SER A 240 -27.81 48.29 24.36
CA SER A 240 -28.31 48.63 25.70
C SER A 240 -29.51 47.74 25.98
N GLY A 241 -29.37 46.84 26.95
CA GLY A 241 -30.48 46.08 27.49
C GLY A 241 -31.43 47.00 28.24
N ASP A 242 -32.68 47.06 27.81
CA ASP A 242 -33.79 47.34 28.70
C ASP A 242 -34.98 46.49 28.28
N ALA A 243 -35.42 45.62 29.17
CA ALA A 243 -36.54 44.71 28.96
C ALA A 243 -37.56 44.93 30.08
N PRO A 244 -38.81 45.29 29.77
CA PRO A 244 -39.90 45.09 30.70
C PRO A 244 -40.61 43.76 30.43
N ARG A 245 -41.10 43.20 31.54
CA ARG A 245 -41.61 41.85 31.76
C ARG A 245 -43.06 41.65 31.29
N SER A 246 -43.41 40.36 31.12
CA SER A 246 -44.75 39.73 31.06
C SER A 246 -45.46 39.79 29.70
N ALA A 247 -46.10 38.73 29.19
CA ALA A 247 -47.01 37.81 29.87
C ALA A 247 -46.95 36.35 29.35
N ARG A 248 -47.41 35.44 30.23
CA ARG A 248 -47.54 33.99 30.08
C ARG A 248 -48.51 33.63 28.93
N VAL A 249 -48.22 32.54 28.22
CA VAL A 249 -49.19 31.85 27.36
C VAL A 249 -49.34 30.43 27.89
N ASP A 250 -50.57 30.11 28.30
CA ASP A 250 -51.00 28.85 28.87
C ASP A 250 -50.90 27.69 27.87
N GLU A 251 -50.39 26.57 28.38
CA GLU A 251 -50.31 25.26 27.74
C GLU A 251 -51.70 24.62 27.69
N LYS A 252 -52.18 24.28 26.49
CA LYS A 252 -53.35 23.42 26.30
C LYS A 252 -52.95 22.20 25.48
N GLN A 253 -52.74 21.10 26.19
CA GLN A 253 -52.62 19.75 25.64
C GLN A 253 -53.98 19.31 25.09
N GLU A 254 -54.00 18.75 23.89
CA GLU A 254 -55.15 18.05 23.32
C GLU A 254 -54.85 16.55 23.21
N LYS A 255 -55.91 15.76 23.38
CA LYS A 255 -55.97 14.33 23.70
C LYS A 255 -55.61 13.39 22.56
#